data_AF-A0A660N3R6-F1
#
_entry.id   AF-A0A660N3R6-F1
#
_cell.length_a   1.000
_cell.length_b   1.000
_cell.length_c   1.000
_cell.angle_alpha   90.00
_cell.angle_beta   90.00
_cell.angle_gamma   90.00
#
_symmetry.space_group_name_H-M   'P 1'
#
loop_
_entity.id
_entity.type
_entity.pdbx_description
1 polymer ?
#
loop_
_entity_poly.entity_id
_entity_poly.type
_entity_poly.pdbx_seq_one_letter_code
_entity_poly.pdbx_strand_id
1 'polypeptide(L)' 'MTAYQTQLNEKTARLTALLAPFGAPPVQVFPSPEQHYRMRAEFRIWHEGDTLSYAMFERGQKASSASLVRLT' A
#
# COMPACT_ATOMS: atom_id res chain seq x y z
N MET A 1 -17.82 8.66 -5.12
CA MET A 1 -16.80 8.58 -4.05
C MET A 1 -15.52 8.04 -4.68
N THR A 2 -14.35 8.64 -4.43
CA THR A 2 -13.08 8.17 -5.04
C THR A 2 -12.64 6.84 -4.42
N ALA A 3 -11.82 6.06 -5.13
CA ALA A 3 -11.28 4.80 -4.58
C ALA A 3 -10.51 5.02 -3.27
N TYR A 4 -9.80 6.15 -3.15
CA TYR A 4 -9.13 6.56 -1.92
C TYR A 4 -10.11 6.77 -0.77
N GLN A 5 -11.18 7.54 -0.98
CA GLN A 5 -12.15 7.83 0.07
C GLN A 5 -12.88 6.56 0.54
N THR A 6 -13.17 5.63 -0.38
CA THR A 6 -13.73 4.31 -0.02
C THR A 6 -12.79 3.56 0.93
N GLN A 7 -11.50 3.43 0.57
CA GLN A 7 -10.51 2.77 1.43
C GLN A 7 -10.35 3.44 2.79
N LEU A 8 -10.39 4.78 2.84
CA LEU A 8 -10.29 5.54 4.08
C LEU A 8 -11.49 5.27 4.99
N ASN A 9 -12.71 5.29 4.43
CA ASN A 9 -13.94 5.00 5.16
C ASN A 9 -13.96 3.57 5.72
N GLU A 10 -13.56 2.58 4.91
CA GLU A 10 -13.44 1.18 5.35
C GLU A 10 -12.47 1.01 6.51
N LYS A 11 -11.29 1.67 6.44
CA LYS A 11 -10.30 1.62 7.52
C LYS A 11 -10.82 2.26 8.80
N THR A 12 -11.47 3.42 8.70
CA THR A 12 -12.06 4.13 9.85
C THR A 12 -13.15 3.29 10.50
N ALA A 13 -14.10 2.75 9.72
CA ALA A 13 -15.17 1.90 10.23
C ALA A 13 -14.61 0.65 10.94
N ARG A 14 -13.61 0.00 10.32
CA ARG A 14 -12.95 -1.17 10.92
C ARG A 14 -12.28 -0.82 12.25
N LEU A 15 -11.53 0.29 12.31
CA LEU A 15 -10.83 0.71 13.52
C LEU A 15 -11.82 1.04 14.66
N THR A 16 -12.89 1.77 14.35
CA THR A 16 -13.94 2.08 15.32
C THR A 16 -14.55 0.80 15.92
N ALA A 17 -14.89 -0.19 15.07
CA ALA A 17 -15.43 -1.46 15.55
C ALA A 17 -14.44 -2.26 16.41
N LEU A 18 -13.15 -2.29 16.01
CA LEU A 18 -12.10 -2.97 16.76
C LEU A 18 -11.87 -2.35 18.15
N LEU A 19 -12.03 -1.04 18.28
CA LEU A 19 -11.75 -0.31 19.51
C LEU A 19 -12.97 -0.08 20.42
N ALA A 20 -14.18 -0.30 19.90
CA ALA A 20 -15.42 -0.12 20.66
C ALA A 20 -15.47 -0.87 22.01
N PRO A 21 -15.00 -2.14 22.12
CA PRO A 21 -15.00 -2.86 23.40
C PRO A 21 -14.15 -2.21 24.50
N PHE A 22 -13.23 -1.31 24.14
CA PHE A 22 -12.32 -0.64 25.07
C PHE A 22 -12.80 0.77 25.45
N GLY A 23 -14.00 1.19 25.01
CA GLY A 23 -14.53 2.53 25.29
C GLY A 23 -13.70 3.65 24.65
N ALA A 24 -13.05 3.35 23.50
CA ALA A 24 -12.22 4.34 22.82
C ALA A 24 -13.06 5.54 22.32
N PRO A 25 -12.50 6.76 22.35
CA PRO A 25 -13.17 7.94 21.80
C PRO A 25 -13.33 7.85 20.28
N PRO A 26 -14.13 8.76 19.66
CA PRO A 26 -14.24 8.84 18.21
C PRO A 26 -12.88 8.99 17.53
N VAL A 27 -12.68 8.25 16.44
CA VAL A 27 -11.42 8.27 15.67
C VAL A 27 -11.23 9.63 15.00
N GLN A 28 -10.11 10.29 15.27
CA GLN A 28 -9.66 11.44 14.50
C GLN A 28 -8.92 10.97 13.24
N VAL A 29 -9.30 11.51 12.07
CA VAL A 29 -8.76 11.08 10.78
C VAL A 29 -7.84 12.15 10.21
N PHE A 30 -6.61 11.77 9.90
CA PHE A 30 -5.61 12.60 9.23
C PHE A 30 -5.28 11.99 7.86
N PRO A 31 -5.93 12.43 6.77
CA PRO A 31 -5.72 11.85 5.46
C PRO A 31 -4.34 12.21 4.90
N SER A 32 -3.68 11.22 4.30
CA SER A 32 -2.50 11.44 3.46
C SER A 32 -2.93 12.04 2.11
N PRO A 33 -2.03 12.75 1.39
CA PRO A 33 -2.18 12.93 -0.05
C PRO A 33 -2.39 11.57 -0.73
N GLU A 34 -3.22 11.52 -1.78
CA GLU A 34 -3.54 10.27 -2.50
C GLU A 34 -2.32 9.71 -3.25
N GLN A 35 -1.38 10.58 -3.64
CA GLN A 35 -0.19 10.26 -4.43
C GLN A 35 1.05 10.93 -3.83
N HIS A 36 2.24 10.41 -4.18
CA HIS A 36 3.55 10.98 -3.80
C HIS A 36 3.79 11.16 -2.28
N TYR A 37 3.10 10.40 -1.43
CA TYR A 37 3.16 10.56 0.02
C TYR A 37 4.33 9.81 0.69
N ARG A 38 4.98 8.86 0.00
CA ARG A 38 6.11 8.10 0.56
C ARG A 38 7.42 8.85 0.43
N MET A 39 8.12 9.04 1.55
CA MET A 39 9.45 9.66 1.58
C MET A 39 10.60 8.68 1.28
N ARG A 40 10.34 7.37 1.26
CA ARG A 40 11.31 6.32 0.93
C ARG A 40 10.61 5.18 0.19
N ALA A 41 11.28 4.62 -0.82
CA ALA A 41 10.87 3.42 -1.52
C ALA A 41 12.08 2.48 -1.66
N GLU A 42 11.81 1.18 -1.64
CA GLU A 42 12.82 0.13 -1.79
C GLU A 42 12.42 -0.77 -2.94
N PHE A 43 13.38 -1.06 -3.81
CA PHE A 43 13.20 -1.87 -4.99
C PHE A 43 14.31 -2.91 -5.07
N ARG A 44 13.99 -4.09 -5.60
CA ARG A 44 15.05 -4.98 -6.07
C ARG A 44 15.58 -4.49 -7.41
N ILE A 45 16.84 -4.75 -7.71
CA ILE A 45 17.37 -4.63 -9.06
C ILE A 45 17.14 -5.96 -9.76
N TRP A 46 16.52 -5.92 -10.92
CA TRP A 46 16.31 -7.08 -11.78
C TRP A 46 17.19 -6.98 -13.01
N HIS A 47 17.89 -8.08 -13.31
CA HIS A 47 18.75 -8.22 -14.47
C HIS A 47 18.03 -9.08 -15.52
N GLU A 48 17.93 -8.57 -16.73
CA GLU A 48 17.40 -9.30 -17.88
C GLU A 48 18.39 -9.14 -19.06
N GLY A 49 19.30 -10.11 -19.19
CA GLY A 49 20.47 -9.96 -20.05
C GLY A 49 21.31 -8.75 -19.60
N ASP A 50 21.58 -7.84 -20.55
CA ASP A 50 22.33 -6.61 -20.29
C ASP A 50 21.44 -5.46 -19.76
N THR A 51 20.15 -5.69 -19.55
CA THR A 51 19.20 -4.67 -19.07
C THR A 51 19.00 -4.74 -17.56
N LEU A 52 18.92 -3.56 -16.92
CA LEU A 52 18.64 -3.39 -15.50
C LEU A 52 17.35 -2.60 -15.29
N SER A 53 16.54 -3.01 -14.30
CA SER A 53 15.35 -2.25 -13.90
C SER A 53 15.04 -2.37 -12.40
N TYR A 54 14.25 -1.44 -11.88
CA TYR A 54 13.66 -1.56 -10.55
C TYR A 54 12.49 -2.55 -10.58
N ALA A 55 12.44 -3.42 -9.58
CA ALA A 55 11.50 -4.51 -9.48
C ALA A 55 10.72 -4.50 -8.16
N MET A 56 9.40 -4.63 -8.28
CA MET A 56 8.49 -5.02 -7.21
C MET A 56 7.81 -6.34 -7.57
N PHE A 57 7.10 -6.95 -6.62
CA PHE A 57 6.40 -8.21 -6.86
C PHE A 57 4.96 -8.15 -6.38
N GLU A 58 4.09 -8.92 -7.01
CA GLU A 58 2.72 -9.09 -6.55
C GLU A 58 2.66 -9.58 -5.10
N ARG A 59 1.82 -8.92 -4.30
CA ARG A 59 1.67 -9.23 -2.89
C ARG A 59 1.13 -10.66 -2.72
N GLY A 60 1.83 -11.47 -1.93
CA GLY A 60 1.44 -12.84 -1.61
C GLY A 60 1.99 -13.90 -2.57
N GLN A 61 2.71 -13.48 -3.63
CA GLN A 61 3.40 -14.40 -4.53
C GLN A 61 4.89 -14.48 -4.21
N LYS A 62 5.49 -15.64 -4.48
CA LYS A 62 6.96 -15.79 -4.41
C LYS A 62 7.59 -14.91 -5.47
N ALA A 63 8.66 -14.19 -5.10
CA ALA A 63 9.42 -13.38 -6.04
C ALA A 63 10.01 -14.24 -7.16
N SER A 64 9.57 -13.98 -8.39
CA SER A 64 10.01 -14.63 -9.62
C SER A 64 9.68 -13.72 -10.81
N SER A 65 10.10 -14.10 -12.02
CA SER A 65 9.68 -13.41 -13.23
C SER A 65 8.15 -13.39 -13.41
N ALA A 66 7.45 -14.41 -12.90
CA ALA A 66 5.99 -14.52 -13.01
C ALA A 66 5.23 -13.53 -12.10
N SER A 67 5.84 -13.08 -11.00
CA SER A 67 5.24 -12.12 -10.07
C SER A 67 5.81 -10.71 -10.19
N LEU A 68 6.71 -10.49 -11.16
CA LEU A 68 7.44 -9.24 -11.34
C LEU A 68 6.51 -8.12 -11.83
N VAL A 69 6.44 -7.03 -11.08
CA VAL A 69 5.80 -5.77 -11.49
C VAL A 69 6.89 -4.86 -12.02
N ARG A 70 6.91 -4.65 -13.34
CA ARG A 70 7.84 -3.72 -13.98
C ARG A 70 7.42 -2.28 -13.67
N LEU A 71 8.32 -1.52 -13.08
CA LEU A 71 8.16 -0.09 -12.89
C LEU A 71 8.74 0.60 -14.14
N THR A 72 7.84 1.09 -15.02
CA THR A 72 8.20 1.91 -16.18
C THR A 72 8.29 3.38 -15.80
#